data_AF-A0A8J7YE51-F1
#
_entry.id   AF-A0A8J7YE51-F1
#
_cell.length_a   1.000
_cell.length_b   1.000
_cell.length_c   1.000
_cell.angle_alpha   90.00
_cell.angle_beta   90.00
_cell.angle_gamma   90.00
#
_symmetry.space_group_name_H-M   'P 1'
#
loop_
_entity.id
_entity.type
_entity.pdbx_description
1 polymer ?
#
loop_
_entity_poly.entity_id
_entity_poly.type
_entity_poly.pdbx_seq_one_letter_code
_entity_poly.pdbx_strand_id
1 'polypeptide(L)' 'IDPKYVYAWNNKGDALYNLGKYNEAIECFNKALEIDPDNDHAKHMKENALI' A
#
# COMPACT_ATOMS: atom_id res chain seq x y z
N ILE A 1 2.00 -15.19 -9.31
CA ILE A 1 2.16 -13.81 -8.78
C ILE A 1 3.32 -13.85 -7.81
N ASP A 2 4.37 -13.03 -7.98
CA ASP A 2 5.52 -13.03 -7.07
C ASP A 2 5.16 -12.20 -5.82
N PRO A 3 5.03 -12.83 -4.63
CA PRO A 3 4.66 -12.13 -3.41
C PRO A 3 5.65 -11.02 -3.03
N LYS A 4 6.92 -11.08 -3.49
CA LYS A 4 7.91 -10.02 -3.28
C LYS A 4 7.48 -8.69 -3.87
N TYR A 5 6.70 -8.71 -4.96
CA TYR A 5 6.23 -7.49 -5.60
C TYR A 5 5.17 -6.77 -4.76
N VAL A 6 4.30 -7.54 -4.09
CA VAL A 6 3.28 -7.00 -3.16
C VAL A 6 3.94 -6.34 -1.95
N TYR A 7 4.92 -7.03 -1.33
CA TYR A 7 5.64 -6.48 -0.18
C TYR A 7 6.44 -5.22 -0.52
N ALA A 8 7.01 -5.12 -1.73
CA ALA A 8 7.72 -3.92 -2.17
C ALA A 8 6.79 -2.69 -2.26
N TRP A 9 5.57 -2.88 -2.78
CA TRP A 9 4.56 -1.81 -2.82
C TRP A 9 4.07 -1.43 -1.42
N ASN A 10 3.83 -2.41 -0.54
CA ASN A 10 3.46 -2.15 0.86
C ASN A 10 4.53 -1.34 1.59
N ASN A 11 5.79 -1.79 1.55
CA ASN A 11 6.89 -1.10 2.23
C ASN A 11 7.09 0.32 1.70
N LYS A 12 6.94 0.53 0.39
CA LYS A 12 6.99 1.88 -0.20
C LYS A 12 5.82 2.74 0.27
N GLY A 13 4.61 2.18 0.31
CA GLY A 13 3.42 2.85 0.81
C GLY A 13 3.58 3.28 2.27
N ASP A 14 4.06 2.37 3.12
CA ASP A 14 4.31 2.65 4.54
C ASP A 14 5.35 3.76 4.73
N ALA A 15 6.44 3.74 3.96
CA ALA A 15 7.45 4.80 4.00
C ALA A 15 6.86 6.17 3.61
N LEU A 16 6.02 6.21 2.57
CA LEU A 16 5.36 7.44 2.13
C LEU A 16 4.32 7.92 3.15
N TYR A 17 3.55 7.00 3.73
CA TYR A 17 2.59 7.28 4.80
C TYR A 17 3.28 7.96 5.99
N ASN A 18 4.41 7.41 6.44
CA ASN A 18 5.21 7.97 7.54
C ASN A 18 5.82 9.35 7.20
N LEU A 19 5.97 9.68 5.92
CA LEU A 19 6.40 11.00 5.45
C LEU A 19 5.24 11.99 5.29
N GLY A 20 4.00 11.61 5.63
CA GLY A 20 2.80 12.43 5.44
C GLY A 20 2.34 12.52 3.98
N LYS A 21 2.91 11.69 3.10
CA LYS A 21 2.64 11.66 1.66
C LYS A 21 1.49 10.70 1.34
N TYR A 22 0.32 10.97 1.91
CA TYR A 22 -0.81 10.02 1.91
C TYR A 22 -1.32 9.66 0.51
N ASN A 23 -1.41 10.61 -0.42
CA ASN A 23 -1.84 10.33 -1.79
C ASN A 23 -0.91 9.33 -2.50
N GLU A 24 0.41 9.51 -2.37
CA GLU A 24 1.41 8.62 -2.96
C GLU A 24 1.43 7.26 -2.27
N ALA A 25 1.14 7.22 -0.96
CA ALA A 25 0.98 5.97 -0.21
C ALA A 25 -0.22 5.16 -0.70
N ILE A 26 -1.37 5.81 -0.90
CA ILE A 26 -2.60 5.20 -1.44
C ILE A 26 -2.33 4.57 -2.82
N GLU A 27 -1.59 5.25 -3.70
CA GLU A 27 -1.22 4.67 -4.99
C GLU A 27 -0.38 3.39 -4.85
N CYS A 28 0.52 3.34 -3.87
CA CYS A 28 1.30 2.14 -3.60
C CYS A 28 0.42 1.00 -3.08
N PHE A 29 -0.48 1.28 -2.13
CA PHE A 29 -1.41 0.26 -1.64
C PHE A 29 -2.39 -0.22 -2.71
N ASN A 30 -2.84 0.66 -3.62
CA ASN A 30 -3.64 0.25 -4.78
C ASN A 30 -2.88 -0.74 -5.67
N LYS A 31 -1.61 -0.48 -5.97
CA LYS A 31 -0.79 -1.41 -6.75
C LYS A 31 -0.59 -2.75 -6.04
N ALA A 32 -0.41 -2.74 -4.71
CA ALA A 32 -0.38 -3.97 -3.93
C ALA A 32 -1.68 -4.77 -4.08
N LEU A 33 -2.84 -4.10 -4.04
CA LEU A 33 -4.16 -4.70 -4.19
C LEU A 33 -4.50 -5.14 -5.63
N GLU A 34 -3.93 -4.50 -6.65
CA GLU A 34 -4.04 -4.96 -8.05
C GLU A 34 -3.34 -6.32 -8.25
N ILE A 35 -2.27 -6.56 -7.49
CA ILE A 35 -1.48 -7.79 -7.57
C ILE A 35 -2.06 -8.86 -6.63
N ASP A 36 -2.41 -8.47 -5.41
CA ASP A 36 -2.99 -9.33 -4.38
C ASP A 36 -4.21 -8.62 -3.77
N PRO A 37 -5.41 -8.86 -4.34
CA PRO A 37 -6.65 -8.24 -3.86
C PRO A 37 -7.00 -8.60 -2.42
N ASP A 38 -6.40 -9.66 -1.86
CA ASP A 38 -6.62 -10.13 -0.50
C ASP A 38 -5.55 -9.63 0.48
N ASN A 39 -4.72 -8.67 0.07
CA ASN A 39 -3.72 -8.08 0.96
C ASN A 39 -4.36 -7.20 2.05
N ASP A 40 -4.58 -7.77 3.23
CA ASP A 40 -5.21 -7.08 4.36
C ASP A 40 -4.43 -5.84 4.82
N HIS A 41 -3.09 -5.90 4.78
CA HIS A 41 -2.23 -4.76 5.14
C HIS A 41 -2.48 -3.55 4.23
N ALA A 42 -2.49 -3.76 2.92
CA ALA A 42 -2.74 -2.70 1.96
C ALA A 42 -4.15 -2.11 2.08
N LYS A 43 -5.18 -2.94 2.37
CA LYS A 43 -6.55 -2.46 2.62
C LYS A 43 -6.59 -1.52 3.84
N HIS A 44 -6.06 -1.99 4.97
CA HIS A 44 -6.05 -1.23 6.22
C HIS A 44 -5.26 0.07 6.10
N MET A 45 -4.06 0.04 5.50
CA MET A 45 -3.24 1.24 5.35
C MET A 45 -3.84 2.25 4.37
N LYS A 46 -4.51 1.79 3.31
CA LYS A 46 -5.23 2.68 2.38
C LYS A 46 -6.37 3.40 3.08
N GLU A 47 -7.14 2.71 3.92
CA GLU A 47 -8.23 3.31 4.69
C GLU A 47 -7.69 4.37 5.66
N ASN A 48 -6.60 4.08 6.37
CA ASN A 48 -5.94 5.03 7.28
C ASN A 48 -5.33 6.25 6.58
N ALA A 49 -5.01 6.16 5.29
CA ALA A 49 -4.47 7.27 4.50
C ALA A 49 -5.54 8.19 3.91
N LEU A 50 -6.83 7.84 4.03
CA LEU A 50 -7.97 8.61 3.51
C LEU A 50 -8.60 9.56 4.55
N ILE A 51 -8.16 9.49 5.81
CA ILE A 51 -8.69 10.25 6.97
C ILE A 51 -7.76 11.41 7.32
#